data_AF-A0A821YQ27-F1
#
_entry.id   AF-A0A821YQ27-F1
#
_cell.length_a   1.000
_cell.length_b   1.000
_cell.length_c   1.000
_cell.angle_alpha   90.00
_cell.angle_beta   90.00
_cell.angle_gamma   90.00
#
_symmetry.space_group_name_H-M   'P 1'
#
loop_
_entity.id
_entity.type
_entity.pdbx_description
1 polymer ?
#
loop_
_entity_poly.entity_id
_entity_poly.type
_entity_poly.pdbx_seq_one_letter_code
_entity_poly.pdbx_strand_id
1 'polypeptide(L)'
;ELYIKDKAHVHAALELIEETDFNVRRSAIRFLTALLTNCTKELQDIILESGPMGVSKLVDLLQDEREVIRNDALLLLQILTRYNTNIQKIVAFENGFERLFEILASEGGSDGLVTVEDCLSVLLNLLQNNVSNQSYFREGSYIRRLVDFFELGSIGEKRWSAQKVTNVHLLLQTIRILVSPTNSHQNILACQRTVSQCGLLHRLCVMLTLTTIPADVLAETINTIGDAVRGNAENQQFLGSVMNTTGEIQQPVLFNLLYTMVAGEKQSFPLRISILYCLQCYLYKNDLGKS
;
A
#
# COMPACT_ATOMS: atom_id res chain seq x y z
N GLU A 1 25.62 9.39 -18.17
CA GLU A 1 25.26 10.48 -19.10
C GLU A 1 25.50 10.18 -20.58
N LEU A 2 26.67 9.66 -21.02
CA LEU A 2 26.95 9.49 -22.46
C LEU A 2 25.95 8.56 -23.20
N TYR A 3 25.45 7.52 -22.52
CA TYR A 3 24.61 6.47 -23.14
C TYR A 3 23.17 6.94 -23.42
N ILE A 4 22.60 7.79 -22.57
CA ILE A 4 21.21 8.30 -22.68
C ILE A 4 21.11 9.41 -23.74
N LYS A 5 22.24 10.01 -24.15
CA LYS A 5 22.27 11.03 -25.21
C LYS A 5 21.78 10.50 -26.55
N ASP A 6 21.99 9.22 -26.83
CA ASP A 6 21.42 8.56 -28.00
C ASP A 6 20.24 7.68 -27.58
N LYS A 7 19.04 8.11 -27.97
CA LYS A 7 17.79 7.41 -27.66
C LYS A 7 17.78 5.99 -28.24
N ALA A 8 18.50 5.73 -29.33
CA ALA A 8 18.56 4.41 -29.96
C ALA A 8 19.09 3.33 -29.00
N HIS A 9 20.00 3.71 -28.11
CA HIS A 9 20.53 2.77 -27.12
C HIS A 9 19.50 2.33 -26.08
N VAL A 10 18.61 3.23 -25.66
CA VAL A 10 17.51 2.88 -24.75
C VAL A 10 16.51 1.96 -25.45
N HIS A 11 16.20 2.23 -26.72
CA HIS A 11 15.32 1.38 -27.52
C HIS A 11 15.91 -0.03 -27.68
N ALA A 12 17.21 -0.13 -27.99
CA ALA A 12 17.90 -1.42 -28.07
C ALA A 12 17.86 -2.17 -26.72
N ALA A 13 18.04 -1.48 -25.59
CA ALA A 13 17.91 -2.11 -24.28
C ALA A 13 16.47 -2.61 -24.00
N LEU A 14 15.45 -1.89 -24.46
CA LEU A 14 14.05 -2.33 -24.38
C LEU A 14 13.76 -3.53 -25.29
N GLU A 15 14.38 -3.63 -26.46
CA GLU A 15 14.29 -4.81 -27.33
C GLU A 15 14.96 -6.04 -26.68
N LEU A 16 16.13 -5.85 -26.05
CA LEU A 16 16.84 -6.93 -25.35
C LEU A 16 16.08 -7.51 -24.14
N ILE A 17 15.10 -6.79 -23.59
CA ILE A 17 14.21 -7.32 -22.55
C ILE A 17 13.29 -8.42 -23.10
N GLU A 18 12.90 -8.32 -24.37
CA GLU A 18 11.97 -9.28 -24.99
C GLU A 18 12.65 -10.62 -25.28
N GLU A 19 13.98 -10.64 -25.36
CA GLU A 19 14.77 -11.86 -25.58
C GLU A 19 14.47 -12.93 -24.54
N THR A 20 14.33 -14.18 -24.98
CA THR A 20 13.95 -15.31 -24.09
C THR A 20 15.11 -15.79 -23.23
N ASP A 21 16.35 -15.56 -23.68
CA ASP A 21 17.55 -15.94 -22.94
C ASP A 21 17.62 -15.23 -21.59
N PHE A 22 17.79 -16.04 -20.54
CA PHE A 22 17.80 -15.56 -19.16
C PHE A 22 18.87 -14.51 -18.91
N ASN A 23 20.09 -14.71 -19.42
CA ASN A 23 21.22 -13.82 -19.14
C ASN A 23 21.08 -12.51 -19.89
N VAL A 24 20.64 -12.55 -21.15
CA VAL A 24 20.39 -11.36 -21.96
C VAL A 24 19.31 -10.50 -21.30
N ARG A 25 18.13 -11.09 -21.05
CA ARG A 25 17.00 -10.40 -20.43
C ARG A 25 17.36 -9.80 -19.09
N ARG A 26 17.95 -10.60 -18.19
CA ARG A 26 18.33 -10.12 -16.85
C ARG A 26 19.36 -9.00 -16.89
N SER A 27 20.34 -9.10 -17.78
CA SER A 27 21.36 -8.06 -17.94
C SER A 27 20.74 -6.77 -18.46
N ALA A 28 19.79 -6.85 -19.40
CA ALA A 28 19.05 -5.69 -19.91
C ALA A 28 18.21 -5.02 -18.80
N ILE A 29 17.48 -5.80 -18.00
CA ILE A 29 16.70 -5.28 -16.86
C ILE A 29 17.61 -4.55 -15.87
N ARG A 30 18.68 -5.21 -15.41
CA ARG A 30 19.62 -4.63 -14.43
C ARG A 30 20.29 -3.38 -14.96
N PHE A 31 20.64 -3.38 -16.24
CA PHE A 31 21.21 -2.22 -16.90
C PHE A 31 20.23 -1.04 -16.92
N LEU A 32 18.97 -1.26 -17.30
CA LEU A 32 17.94 -0.23 -17.29
C LEU A 32 17.63 0.26 -15.86
N THR A 33 17.58 -0.62 -14.87
CA THR A 33 17.45 -0.25 -13.46
C THR A 33 18.60 0.65 -13.01
N ALA A 34 19.84 0.33 -13.39
CA ALA A 34 21.01 1.15 -13.08
C ALA A 34 20.93 2.53 -13.77
N LEU A 35 20.47 2.60 -15.02
CA LEU A 35 20.26 3.88 -15.70
C LEU A 35 19.15 4.69 -15.04
N LEU A 36 18.01 4.08 -14.69
CA LEU A 36 16.90 4.73 -14.00
C LEU A 36 17.32 5.29 -12.64
N THR A 37 18.23 4.61 -11.93
CA THR A 37 18.73 5.06 -10.63
C THR A 37 19.56 6.34 -10.75
N ASN A 38 20.27 6.53 -11.86
CA ASN A 38 21.16 7.68 -12.06
C ASN A 38 20.52 8.84 -12.83
N CYS A 39 19.58 8.54 -13.74
CA CYS A 39 19.00 9.49 -14.70
C CYS A 39 17.48 9.28 -14.83
N THR A 40 16.77 9.25 -13.69
CA THR A 40 15.37 8.80 -13.62
C THR A 40 14.46 9.55 -14.59
N LYS A 41 14.43 10.88 -14.54
CA LYS A 41 13.49 11.69 -15.32
C LYS A 41 13.73 11.57 -16.82
N GLU A 42 14.98 11.69 -17.25
CA GLU A 42 15.35 11.63 -18.67
C GLU A 42 15.01 10.26 -19.26
N LEU A 43 15.29 9.18 -18.53
CA LEU A 43 15.00 7.84 -19.00
C LEU A 43 13.49 7.53 -18.99
N GLN A 44 12.75 8.01 -17.98
CA GLN A 44 11.28 7.94 -17.99
C GLN A 44 10.69 8.65 -19.22
N ASP A 45 11.18 9.85 -19.54
CA ASP A 45 10.72 10.61 -20.70
C ASP A 45 11.01 9.87 -22.01
N ILE A 46 12.22 9.29 -22.16
CA ILE A 46 12.58 8.49 -23.34
C ILE A 46 11.69 7.25 -23.47
N ILE A 47 11.46 6.51 -22.38
CA ILE A 47 10.61 5.31 -22.38
C ILE A 47 9.16 5.67 -22.74
N LEU A 48 8.66 6.82 -22.29
CA LEU A 48 7.34 7.33 -22.67
C LEU A 48 7.26 7.72 -24.15
N GLU A 49 8.31 8.36 -24.68
CA GLU A 49 8.40 8.76 -26.09
C GLU A 49 8.52 7.56 -27.05
N SER A 50 9.08 6.43 -26.59
CA SER A 50 9.08 5.15 -27.32
C SER A 50 7.67 4.60 -27.59
N GLY A 51 6.62 5.26 -27.08
CA GLY A 51 5.22 4.91 -27.26
C GLY A 51 4.69 4.01 -26.14
N PRO A 52 3.39 3.67 -26.18
CA PRO A 52 2.76 2.85 -25.13
C PRO A 52 3.45 1.50 -24.93
N MET A 53 3.99 0.92 -26.01
CA MET A 53 4.73 -0.35 -26.01
C MET A 53 5.96 -0.33 -25.08
N GLY A 54 6.59 0.82 -24.84
CA GLY A 54 7.79 0.90 -24.01
C GLY A 54 7.52 0.49 -22.55
N VAL A 55 6.47 1.07 -21.96
CA VAL A 55 6.06 0.73 -20.58
C VAL A 55 5.38 -0.64 -20.54
N SER A 56 4.55 -0.99 -21.52
CA SER A 56 3.85 -2.30 -21.56
C SER A 56 4.83 -3.47 -21.53
N LYS A 57 5.92 -3.42 -22.32
CA LYS A 57 7.00 -4.42 -22.30
C LYS A 57 7.61 -4.64 -20.91
N LEU A 58 7.75 -3.56 -20.14
CA LEU A 58 8.31 -3.63 -18.78
C LEU A 58 7.31 -4.21 -17.78
N VAL A 59 6.01 -3.96 -17.97
CA VAL A 59 4.96 -4.56 -17.15
C VAL A 59 4.82 -6.05 -17.43
N ASP A 60 4.99 -6.49 -18.68
CA ASP A 60 4.92 -7.91 -19.06
C ASP A 60 6.00 -8.76 -18.39
N LEU A 61 7.12 -8.16 -17.94
CA LEU A 61 8.13 -8.86 -17.14
C LEU A 61 7.62 -9.37 -15.80
N LEU A 62 6.51 -8.81 -15.27
CA LEU A 62 5.88 -9.31 -14.05
C LEU A 62 5.25 -10.71 -14.24
N GLN A 63 5.05 -11.14 -15.48
CA GLN A 63 4.52 -12.46 -15.83
C GLN A 63 5.63 -13.49 -16.11
N ASP A 64 6.89 -13.11 -15.96
CA ASP A 64 7.99 -14.04 -16.17
C ASP A 64 7.97 -15.16 -15.12
N GLU A 65 7.92 -16.41 -15.56
CA GLU A 65 7.88 -17.59 -14.68
C GLU A 65 9.14 -17.72 -13.81
N ARG A 66 10.24 -17.07 -14.20
CA ARG A 66 11.50 -17.09 -13.47
C ARG A 66 11.46 -15.98 -12.42
N GLU A 67 11.27 -16.37 -11.15
CA GLU A 67 11.18 -15.44 -10.01
C GLU A 67 12.29 -14.38 -9.99
N VAL A 68 13.53 -14.75 -10.35
CA VAL A 68 14.66 -13.81 -10.40
C VAL A 68 14.43 -12.66 -11.40
N ILE A 69 13.83 -12.94 -12.56
CA ILE A 69 13.51 -11.93 -13.57
C ILE A 69 12.37 -11.05 -13.08
N ARG A 70 11.29 -11.67 -12.60
CA ARG A 70 10.11 -10.98 -12.06
C ARG A 70 10.48 -10.05 -10.90
N ASN A 71 11.35 -10.49 -10.00
CA ASN A 71 11.80 -9.70 -8.85
C ASN A 71 12.73 -8.56 -9.27
N ASP A 72 13.67 -8.79 -10.19
CA ASP A 72 14.50 -7.72 -10.78
C ASP A 72 13.59 -6.69 -11.54
N ALA A 73 12.48 -7.12 -12.12
CA ALA A 73 11.49 -6.26 -12.78
C ALA A 73 10.65 -5.43 -11.81
N LEU A 74 10.28 -5.96 -10.63
CA LEU A 74 9.63 -5.18 -9.57
C LEU A 74 10.48 -3.98 -9.16
N LEU A 75 11.78 -4.21 -8.95
CA LEU A 75 12.74 -3.14 -8.62
C LEU A 75 12.83 -2.10 -9.74
N LEU A 76 12.87 -2.54 -11.00
CA LEU A 76 12.84 -1.64 -12.16
C LEU A 76 11.58 -0.77 -12.15
N LEU A 77 10.40 -1.39 -12.00
CA LEU A 77 9.11 -0.71 -12.01
C LEU A 77 8.95 0.24 -10.82
N GLN A 78 9.50 -0.08 -9.66
CA GLN A 78 9.50 0.78 -8.48
C GLN A 78 10.20 2.11 -8.79
N ILE A 79 11.35 2.08 -9.46
CA ILE A 79 12.07 3.31 -9.83
C ILE A 79 11.35 4.00 -11.01
N LEU A 80 10.91 3.23 -12.01
CA LEU A 80 10.24 3.76 -13.20
C LEU A 80 8.95 4.52 -12.87
N THR A 81 8.15 4.04 -11.93
CA THR A 81 6.86 4.65 -11.54
C THR A 81 7.00 5.82 -10.58
N ARG A 82 8.20 6.11 -10.09
CA ARG A 82 8.43 7.14 -9.07
C ARG A 82 8.16 8.54 -9.62
N TYR A 83 7.23 9.25 -8.99
CA TYR A 83 6.84 10.64 -9.30
C TYR A 83 6.46 10.93 -10.77
N ASN A 84 6.06 9.91 -11.55
CA ASN A 84 5.67 10.07 -12.95
C ASN A 84 4.24 9.56 -13.18
N THR A 85 3.27 10.48 -13.15
CA THR A 85 1.84 10.15 -13.22
C THR A 85 1.41 9.53 -14.55
N ASN A 86 2.10 9.82 -15.65
CA ASN A 86 1.80 9.25 -16.96
C ASN A 86 2.20 7.78 -17.01
N ILE A 87 3.42 7.45 -16.58
CA ILE A 87 3.87 6.05 -16.46
C ILE A 87 2.96 5.27 -15.51
N GLN A 88 2.66 5.84 -14.34
CA GLN A 88 1.76 5.19 -13.36
C GLN A 88 0.40 4.83 -13.95
N LYS A 89 -0.18 5.70 -14.79
CA LYS A 89 -1.45 5.44 -15.48
C LYS A 89 -1.32 4.33 -16.52
N ILE A 90 -0.23 4.31 -17.29
CA ILE A 90 0.03 3.24 -18.27
C ILE A 90 0.19 1.89 -17.56
N VAL A 91 0.99 1.83 -16.49
CA VAL A 91 1.16 0.59 -15.71
C VAL A 91 -0.19 0.10 -15.15
N ALA A 92 -1.04 1.00 -14.65
CA ALA A 92 -2.38 0.63 -14.17
C ALA A 92 -3.28 0.12 -15.32
N PHE A 93 -3.23 0.76 -16.49
CA PHE A 93 -3.98 0.35 -17.68
C PHE A 93 -3.56 -1.03 -18.21
N GLU A 94 -2.26 -1.34 -18.14
CA GLU A 94 -1.67 -2.63 -18.49
C GLU A 94 -1.87 -3.67 -17.38
N ASN A 95 -3.02 -3.71 -16.72
CA ASN A 95 -3.35 -4.67 -15.65
C ASN A 95 -2.29 -4.77 -14.53
N GLY A 96 -1.52 -3.70 -14.27
CA GLY A 96 -0.45 -3.71 -13.28
C GLY A 96 -0.95 -4.01 -11.88
N PHE A 97 -2.14 -3.52 -11.49
CA PHE A 97 -2.73 -3.86 -10.19
C PHE A 97 -3.00 -5.36 -10.06
N GLU A 98 -3.64 -5.99 -11.04
CA GLU A 98 -3.93 -7.44 -11.00
C GLU A 98 -2.65 -8.25 -10.80
N ARG A 99 -1.63 -7.99 -11.62
CA ARG A 99 -0.33 -8.66 -11.58
C ARG A 99 0.37 -8.48 -10.23
N LEU A 100 0.34 -7.27 -9.65
CA LEU A 100 0.91 -7.01 -8.32
C LEU A 100 0.18 -7.81 -7.23
N PHE A 101 -1.16 -7.88 -7.27
CA PHE A 101 -1.91 -8.67 -6.28
C PHE A 101 -1.69 -10.18 -6.42
N GLU A 102 -1.51 -10.71 -7.63
CA GLU A 102 -1.13 -12.11 -7.86
C GLU A 102 0.25 -12.43 -7.26
N ILE A 103 1.22 -11.51 -7.40
CA ILE A 103 2.53 -11.62 -6.76
C ILE A 103 2.39 -11.57 -5.24
N LEU A 104 1.63 -10.62 -4.68
CA LEU A 104 1.40 -10.54 -3.23
C LEU A 104 0.81 -11.83 -2.68
N ALA A 105 -0.18 -12.42 -3.36
CA ALA A 105 -0.82 -13.66 -2.93
C ALA A 105 0.12 -14.87 -3.02
N SER A 106 0.90 -14.99 -4.10
CA SER A 106 1.84 -16.10 -4.29
C SER A 106 3.06 -16.04 -3.35
N GLU A 107 3.49 -14.85 -2.96
CA GLU A 107 4.62 -14.63 -2.04
C GLU A 107 4.22 -14.67 -0.56
N GLY A 108 3.00 -15.06 -0.21
CA GLY A 108 2.56 -15.24 1.18
C GLY A 108 1.99 -13.98 1.86
N GLY A 109 1.63 -12.96 1.09
CA GLY A 109 0.96 -11.76 1.61
C GLY A 109 1.83 -11.01 2.62
N SER A 110 1.26 -10.61 3.76
CA SER A 110 2.02 -9.87 4.78
C SER A 110 3.17 -10.68 5.40
N ASP A 111 3.13 -12.01 5.33
CA ASP A 111 4.20 -12.91 5.81
C ASP A 111 5.32 -13.14 4.79
N GLY A 112 5.20 -12.61 3.59
CA GLY A 112 6.21 -12.74 2.55
C GLY A 112 7.52 -11.99 2.83
N LEU A 113 8.52 -12.30 2.01
CA LEU A 113 9.86 -11.72 2.13
C LEU A 113 9.95 -10.33 1.46
N VAL A 114 11.15 -9.90 1.10
CA VAL A 114 11.44 -8.60 0.48
C VAL A 114 10.67 -8.40 -0.84
N THR A 115 10.38 -9.47 -1.59
CA THR A 115 9.56 -9.40 -2.82
C THR A 115 8.21 -8.71 -2.58
N VAL A 116 7.58 -8.96 -1.42
CA VAL A 116 6.30 -8.33 -1.05
C VAL A 116 6.47 -6.84 -0.80
N GLU A 117 7.55 -6.44 -0.12
CA GLU A 117 7.88 -5.04 0.10
C GLU A 117 8.12 -4.30 -1.22
N ASP A 118 8.86 -4.89 -2.15
CA ASP A 118 9.09 -4.32 -3.48
C ASP A 118 7.77 -4.16 -4.24
N CYS A 119 6.91 -5.19 -4.19
CA CYS A 119 5.60 -5.18 -4.81
C CYS A 119 4.67 -4.11 -4.22
N LEU A 120 4.59 -3.99 -2.89
CA LEU A 120 3.81 -2.95 -2.22
C LEU A 120 4.37 -1.56 -2.51
N SER A 121 5.69 -1.43 -2.67
CA SER A 121 6.31 -0.15 -3.05
C SER A 121 5.89 0.31 -4.44
N VAL A 122 5.82 -0.61 -5.41
CA VAL A 122 5.25 -0.30 -6.74
C VAL A 122 3.79 0.11 -6.59
N LEU A 123 2.99 -0.65 -5.83
CA LEU A 123 1.58 -0.36 -5.60
C LEU A 123 1.36 1.05 -5.01
N LEU A 124 2.17 1.44 -4.02
CA LEU A 124 2.13 2.77 -3.41
C LEU A 124 2.48 3.87 -4.42
N ASN A 125 3.52 3.67 -5.25
CA ASN A 125 3.86 4.63 -6.30
C ASN A 125 2.71 4.83 -7.29
N LEU A 126 2.00 3.76 -7.66
CA LEU A 126 0.85 3.85 -8.58
C LEU A 126 -0.32 4.65 -7.99
N LEU A 127 -0.48 4.69 -6.66
CA LEU A 127 -1.63 5.32 -6.00
C LEU A 127 -1.32 6.72 -5.46
N GLN A 128 -0.09 6.96 -5.00
CA GLN A 128 0.28 8.20 -4.34
C GLN A 128 0.15 9.39 -5.29
N ASN A 129 -0.65 10.38 -4.89
CA ASN A 129 -0.92 11.60 -5.66
C ASN A 129 -1.45 11.34 -7.09
N ASN A 130 -2.09 10.19 -7.35
CA ASN A 130 -2.66 9.85 -8.65
C ASN A 130 -4.16 9.53 -8.54
N VAL A 131 -4.98 10.57 -8.64
CA VAL A 131 -6.45 10.48 -8.49
C VAL A 131 -7.09 9.52 -9.50
N SER A 132 -6.55 9.47 -10.73
CA SER A 132 -7.02 8.56 -11.78
C SER A 132 -6.84 7.11 -11.36
N ASN A 133 -5.63 6.77 -10.90
CA ASN A 133 -5.32 5.43 -10.44
C ASN A 133 -6.08 5.07 -9.16
N GLN A 134 -6.24 5.99 -8.21
CA GLN A 134 -7.06 5.74 -7.01
C GLN A 134 -8.52 5.43 -7.37
N SER A 135 -9.09 6.14 -8.34
CA SER A 135 -10.47 5.88 -8.80
C SER A 135 -10.57 4.53 -9.50
N TYR A 136 -9.64 4.23 -10.41
CA TYR A 136 -9.56 2.93 -11.09
C TYR A 136 -9.36 1.78 -10.09
N PHE A 137 -8.52 1.96 -9.07
CA PHE A 137 -8.28 0.99 -8.02
C PHE A 137 -9.55 0.67 -7.20
N ARG A 138 -10.34 1.69 -6.87
CA ARG A 138 -11.63 1.53 -6.20
C ARG A 138 -12.62 0.80 -7.09
N GLU A 139 -12.79 1.26 -8.33
CA GLU A 139 -13.78 0.72 -9.28
C GLU A 139 -13.47 -0.71 -9.71
N GLY A 140 -12.19 -1.05 -9.81
CA GLY A 140 -11.70 -2.42 -10.04
C GLY A 140 -11.80 -3.34 -8.82
N SER A 141 -12.44 -2.91 -7.72
CA SER A 141 -12.61 -3.70 -6.49
C SER A 141 -11.32 -4.13 -5.79
N TYR A 142 -10.18 -3.51 -6.08
CA TYR A 142 -8.89 -3.89 -5.49
C TYR A 142 -8.80 -3.56 -3.99
N ILE A 143 -9.56 -2.57 -3.50
CA ILE A 143 -9.66 -2.27 -2.06
C ILE A 143 -10.13 -3.50 -1.26
N ARG A 144 -11.06 -4.27 -1.80
CA ARG A 144 -11.58 -5.48 -1.13
C ARG A 144 -10.49 -6.54 -0.97
N ARG A 145 -9.60 -6.68 -1.96
CA ARG A 145 -8.51 -7.67 -1.95
C ARG A 145 -7.47 -7.38 -0.87
N LEU A 146 -7.35 -6.14 -0.40
CA LEU A 146 -6.45 -5.81 0.70
C LEU A 146 -6.81 -6.55 2.00
N VAL A 147 -8.08 -6.91 2.19
CA VAL A 147 -8.57 -7.59 3.41
C VAL A 147 -7.80 -8.89 3.67
N ASP A 148 -7.48 -9.62 2.61
CA ASP A 148 -6.83 -10.94 2.67
C ASP A 148 -5.39 -10.86 3.19
N PHE A 149 -4.76 -9.68 3.11
CA PHE A 149 -3.38 -9.48 3.60
C PHE A 149 -3.30 -8.98 5.04
N PHE A 150 -4.45 -8.71 5.67
CA PHE A 150 -4.59 -8.41 7.10
C PHE A 150 -5.07 -9.62 7.91
N GLU A 151 -4.76 -10.84 7.46
CA GLU A 151 -5.00 -12.05 8.23
C GLU A 151 -3.99 -12.14 9.38
N LEU A 152 -4.47 -11.76 10.57
CA LEU A 152 -3.64 -11.63 11.75
C LEU A 152 -3.53 -12.98 12.45
N GLY A 153 -2.54 -13.74 12.01
CA GLY A 153 -2.02 -14.89 12.74
C GLY A 153 -2.75 -16.19 12.45
N SER A 154 -1.99 -17.13 11.91
CA SER A 154 -2.14 -18.51 12.36
C SER A 154 -2.09 -18.51 13.90
N ILE A 155 -3.00 -19.25 14.52
CA ILE A 155 -3.08 -19.41 15.97
C ILE A 155 -1.70 -19.91 16.46
N GLY A 156 -0.88 -19.04 17.06
CA GLY A 156 0.40 -19.44 17.67
C GLY A 156 1.63 -18.56 17.43
N GLU A 157 1.62 -17.57 16.51
CA GLU A 157 2.78 -16.69 16.31
C GLU A 157 2.98 -15.71 17.47
N LYS A 158 4.01 -15.96 18.29
CA LYS A 158 4.34 -15.13 19.46
C LYS A 158 5.04 -13.80 19.11
N ARG A 159 5.61 -13.64 17.91
CA ARG A 159 6.36 -12.43 17.54
C ARG A 159 6.43 -12.26 16.02
N TRP A 160 6.11 -11.05 15.56
CA TRP A 160 6.22 -10.69 14.14
C TRP A 160 7.69 -10.52 13.73
N SER A 161 8.02 -10.93 12.50
CA SER A 161 9.31 -10.64 11.87
C SER A 161 9.40 -9.15 11.51
N ALA A 162 10.63 -8.64 11.35
CA ALA A 162 10.83 -7.27 10.88
C ALA A 162 10.22 -7.04 9.49
N GLN A 163 10.30 -8.04 8.60
CA GLN A 163 9.72 -7.97 7.27
C GLN A 163 8.19 -7.89 7.30
N LYS A 164 7.53 -8.71 8.14
CA LYS A 164 6.08 -8.66 8.33
C LYS A 164 5.62 -7.28 8.80
N VAL A 165 6.38 -6.68 9.73
CA VAL A 165 6.13 -5.31 10.19
C VAL A 165 6.20 -4.32 9.03
N THR A 166 7.26 -4.37 8.21
CA THR A 166 7.39 -3.52 7.02
C THR A 166 6.22 -3.71 6.05
N ASN A 167 5.90 -4.96 5.69
CA ASN A 167 4.83 -5.27 4.75
C ASN A 167 3.48 -4.73 5.24
N VAL A 168 3.15 -4.92 6.54
CA VAL A 168 1.90 -4.41 7.12
C VAL A 168 1.88 -2.88 7.15
N HIS A 169 3.00 -2.21 7.43
CA HIS A 169 3.06 -0.74 7.32
C HIS A 169 2.72 -0.25 5.91
N LEU A 170 3.25 -0.90 4.87
CA LEU A 170 2.97 -0.51 3.48
C LEU A 170 1.51 -0.81 3.07
N LEU A 171 0.93 -1.90 3.57
CA LEU A 171 -0.50 -2.21 3.40
C LEU A 171 -1.38 -1.15 4.08
N LEU A 172 -1.07 -0.75 5.32
CA LEU A 172 -1.77 0.33 6.02
C LEU A 172 -1.66 1.65 5.25
N GLN A 173 -0.46 1.98 4.78
CA GLN A 173 -0.21 3.17 3.98
C GLN A 173 -1.03 3.19 2.67
N THR A 174 -1.24 2.03 2.04
CA THR A 174 -2.08 1.90 0.84
C THR A 174 -3.51 2.36 1.13
N ILE A 175 -4.06 1.96 2.28
CA ILE A 175 -5.40 2.40 2.73
C ILE A 175 -5.38 3.90 2.98
N ARG A 176 -4.39 4.41 3.72
CA ARG A 176 -4.28 5.84 4.06
C ARG A 176 -4.19 6.74 2.84
N ILE A 177 -3.51 6.31 1.77
CA ILE A 177 -3.47 7.07 0.50
C ILE A 177 -4.87 7.22 -0.11
N LEU A 178 -5.70 6.18 -0.06
CA LEU A 178 -7.04 6.19 -0.66
C LEU A 178 -8.02 7.09 0.10
N VAL A 179 -7.87 7.19 1.42
CA VAL A 179 -8.73 8.02 2.30
C VAL A 179 -8.05 9.31 2.78
N SER A 180 -6.92 9.68 2.17
CA SER A 180 -6.14 10.85 2.57
C SER A 180 -6.96 12.15 2.50
N PRO A 181 -6.88 13.04 3.51
CA PRO A 181 -7.51 14.36 3.48
C PRO A 181 -7.08 15.27 2.32
N THR A 182 -5.98 14.94 1.62
CA THR A 182 -5.50 15.65 0.43
C THR A 182 -6.30 15.32 -0.83
N ASN A 183 -7.08 14.24 -0.82
CA ASN A 183 -7.90 13.83 -1.95
C ASN A 183 -9.18 14.67 -2.05
N SER A 184 -9.88 14.59 -3.19
CA SER A 184 -11.19 15.23 -3.31
C SER A 184 -12.19 14.61 -2.32
N HIS A 185 -13.07 15.43 -1.74
CA HIS A 185 -14.02 14.99 -0.72
C HIS A 185 -14.91 13.82 -1.19
N GLN A 186 -15.32 13.84 -2.47
CA GLN A 186 -16.10 12.76 -3.07
C GLN A 186 -15.31 11.44 -3.13
N ASN A 187 -14.02 11.49 -3.52
CA ASN A 187 -13.17 10.31 -3.57
C ASN A 187 -12.94 9.73 -2.17
N ILE A 188 -12.69 10.58 -1.19
CA ILE A 188 -12.51 10.17 0.22
C ILE A 188 -13.74 9.40 0.71
N LEU A 189 -14.95 9.99 0.58
CA LEU A 189 -16.17 9.35 1.05
C LEU A 189 -16.45 8.02 0.33
N ALA A 190 -16.21 7.96 -0.99
CA ALA A 190 -16.36 6.73 -1.76
C ALA A 190 -15.41 5.64 -1.27
N CYS A 191 -14.13 5.95 -1.10
CA CYS A 191 -13.14 4.99 -0.57
C CYS A 191 -13.46 4.57 0.86
N GLN A 192 -13.84 5.50 1.75
CA GLN A 192 -14.22 5.19 3.14
C GLN A 192 -15.42 4.24 3.22
N ARG A 193 -16.41 4.40 2.33
CA ARG A 193 -17.54 3.46 2.22
C ARG A 193 -17.07 2.08 1.76
N THR A 194 -16.24 2.01 0.71
CA THR A 194 -15.72 0.73 0.23
C THR A 194 -14.91 0.00 1.30
N VAL A 195 -14.03 0.71 2.03
CA VAL A 195 -13.23 0.18 3.15
C VAL A 195 -14.13 -0.41 4.26
N SER A 196 -15.28 0.19 4.52
CA SER A 196 -16.25 -0.32 5.49
C SER A 196 -17.01 -1.53 4.95
N GLN A 197 -17.57 -1.42 3.73
CA GLN A 197 -18.41 -2.44 3.10
C GLN A 197 -17.66 -3.75 2.81
N CYS A 198 -16.36 -3.70 2.49
CA CYS A 198 -15.56 -4.89 2.28
C CYS A 198 -15.08 -5.56 3.59
N GLY A 199 -15.37 -4.97 4.75
CA GLY A 199 -14.95 -5.48 6.05
C GLY A 199 -13.52 -5.10 6.46
N LEU A 200 -12.82 -4.28 5.67
CA LEU A 200 -11.46 -3.85 5.98
C LEU A 200 -11.42 -3.01 7.26
N LEU A 201 -12.36 -2.08 7.45
CA LEU A 201 -12.47 -1.31 8.70
C LEU A 201 -12.68 -2.23 9.92
N HIS A 202 -13.52 -3.26 9.77
CA HIS A 202 -13.72 -4.25 10.82
C HIS A 202 -12.42 -5.01 11.14
N ARG A 203 -11.70 -5.46 10.11
CA ARG A 203 -10.41 -6.15 10.28
C ARG A 203 -9.38 -5.29 11.01
N LEU A 204 -9.26 -4.01 10.66
CA LEU A 204 -8.40 -3.06 11.35
C LEU A 204 -8.83 -2.87 12.82
N CYS A 205 -10.13 -2.80 13.12
CA CYS A 205 -10.59 -2.71 14.50
C CYS A 205 -10.27 -3.97 15.32
N VAL A 206 -10.31 -5.16 14.71
CA VAL A 206 -9.88 -6.41 15.35
C VAL A 206 -8.38 -6.37 15.70
N MET A 207 -7.54 -5.73 14.88
CA MET A 207 -6.11 -5.55 15.22
C MET A 207 -5.93 -4.85 16.58
N LEU A 208 -6.78 -3.87 16.90
CA LEU A 208 -6.68 -3.12 18.16
C LEU A 208 -6.89 -3.98 19.42
N THR A 209 -7.50 -5.16 19.28
CA THR A 209 -7.76 -6.07 20.40
C THR A 209 -6.67 -7.12 20.57
N LEU A 210 -5.79 -7.29 19.56
CA LEU A 210 -4.73 -8.28 19.59
C LEU A 210 -3.53 -7.82 20.42
N THR A 211 -3.09 -8.67 21.34
CA THR A 211 -1.94 -8.39 22.21
C THR A 211 -0.59 -8.67 21.56
N THR A 212 -0.56 -9.29 20.37
CA THR A 212 0.65 -9.72 19.67
C THR A 212 1.21 -8.68 18.69
N ILE A 213 0.48 -7.58 18.45
CA ILE A 213 0.85 -6.58 17.45
C ILE A 213 1.96 -5.65 18.01
N PRO A 214 3.04 -5.41 17.26
CA PRO A 214 4.07 -4.43 17.61
C PRO A 214 3.49 -3.01 17.79
N ALA A 215 4.04 -2.24 18.74
CA ALA A 215 3.48 -0.94 19.12
C ALA A 215 3.48 0.10 17.99
N ASP A 216 4.45 0.05 17.09
CA ASP A 216 4.53 0.90 15.90
C ASP A 216 3.47 0.56 14.86
N VAL A 217 3.23 -0.74 14.60
CA VAL A 217 2.13 -1.21 13.75
C VAL A 217 0.78 -0.84 14.35
N LEU A 218 0.61 -0.98 15.66
CA LEU A 218 -0.61 -0.58 16.37
C LEU A 218 -0.86 0.93 16.20
N ALA A 219 0.16 1.76 16.38
CA ALA A 219 0.05 3.21 16.20
C ALA A 219 -0.39 3.58 14.77
N GLU A 220 0.15 2.90 13.76
CA GLU A 220 -0.20 3.15 12.36
C GLU A 220 -1.59 2.60 11.99
N THR A 221 -2.00 1.49 12.62
CA THR A 221 -3.36 0.95 12.48
C THR A 221 -4.39 1.93 13.03
N ILE A 222 -4.12 2.53 14.20
CA ILE A 222 -4.98 3.56 14.81
C ILE A 222 -5.08 4.79 13.89
N ASN A 223 -3.96 5.23 13.29
CA ASN A 223 -3.97 6.33 12.31
C ASN A 223 -4.84 5.99 11.10
N THR A 224 -4.70 4.77 10.57
CA THR A 224 -5.46 4.28 9.41
C THR A 224 -6.96 4.21 9.69
N ILE A 225 -7.35 3.73 10.87
CA ILE A 225 -8.75 3.75 11.34
C ILE A 225 -9.23 5.19 11.45
N GLY A 226 -8.42 6.09 12.02
CA GLY A 226 -8.71 7.53 12.08
C GLY A 226 -9.05 8.10 10.70
N ASP A 227 -8.19 7.89 9.71
CA ASP A 227 -8.41 8.35 8.33
C ASP A 227 -9.67 7.73 7.70
N ALA A 228 -9.94 6.45 7.97
CA ALA A 228 -11.09 5.73 7.43
C ALA A 228 -12.44 6.17 8.01
N VAL A 229 -12.49 6.67 9.25
CA VAL A 229 -13.72 7.15 9.89
C VAL A 229 -13.95 8.65 9.77
N ARG A 230 -12.89 9.44 9.54
CA ARG A 230 -12.94 10.91 9.63
C ARG A 230 -14.05 11.51 8.77
N GLY A 231 -15.07 12.08 9.42
CA GLY A 231 -16.18 12.79 8.76
C GLY A 231 -17.17 11.88 8.02
N ASN A 232 -17.13 10.57 8.24
CA ASN A 232 -18.07 9.60 7.73
C ASN A 232 -18.92 9.05 8.88
N ALA A 233 -20.19 9.46 8.93
CA ALA A 233 -21.08 9.16 10.06
C ALA A 233 -21.29 7.65 10.29
N GLU A 234 -21.43 6.86 9.22
CA GLU A 234 -21.61 5.40 9.32
C GLU A 234 -20.37 4.73 9.91
N ASN A 235 -19.18 5.10 9.42
CA ASN A 235 -17.91 4.56 9.90
C ASN A 235 -17.60 5.01 11.34
N GLN A 236 -17.94 6.25 11.69
CA GLN A 236 -17.82 6.76 13.07
C GLN A 236 -18.75 5.98 14.00
N GLN A 237 -20.01 5.80 13.63
CA GLN A 237 -20.97 5.00 14.40
C GLN A 237 -20.49 3.56 14.59
N PHE A 238 -19.95 2.95 13.53
CA PHE A 238 -19.35 1.62 13.61
C PHE A 238 -18.19 1.59 14.61
N LEU A 239 -17.24 2.53 14.54
CA LEU A 239 -16.13 2.58 15.49
C LEU A 239 -16.60 2.73 16.94
N GLY A 240 -17.65 3.54 17.16
CA GLY A 240 -18.25 3.74 18.48
C GLY A 240 -18.93 2.49 19.05
N SER A 241 -19.34 1.54 18.20
CA SER A 241 -19.98 0.28 18.64
C SER A 241 -19.00 -0.88 18.84
N VAL A 242 -17.72 -0.72 18.47
CA VAL A 242 -16.72 -1.78 18.64
C VAL A 242 -16.39 -1.98 20.11
N MET A 243 -16.54 -3.22 20.58
CA MET A 243 -16.21 -3.64 21.93
C MET A 243 -14.89 -4.43 21.93
N ASN A 244 -14.03 -4.15 22.89
CA ASN A 244 -12.90 -5.00 23.20
C ASN A 244 -13.37 -6.12 24.15
N THR A 245 -13.14 -7.37 23.75
CA THR A 245 -13.60 -8.59 24.45
C THR A 245 -12.46 -9.42 25.06
N THR A 246 -11.21 -8.94 25.02
CA THR A 246 -10.04 -9.72 25.48
C THR A 246 -9.84 -9.73 27.01
N GLY A 247 -10.69 -9.01 27.76
CA GLY A 247 -10.70 -9.00 29.22
C GLY A 247 -12.01 -9.50 29.84
N GLU A 248 -12.03 -9.64 31.17
CA GLU A 248 -13.23 -10.06 31.93
C GLU A 248 -14.41 -9.07 31.78
N ILE A 249 -14.09 -7.79 31.50
CA ILE A 249 -15.06 -6.72 31.29
C ILE A 249 -14.99 -6.29 29.83
N GLN A 250 -16.12 -6.41 29.12
CA GLN A 250 -16.24 -5.85 27.78
C GLN A 250 -16.28 -4.33 27.87
N GLN A 251 -15.37 -3.66 27.17
CA GLN A 251 -15.25 -2.21 27.17
C GLN A 251 -15.24 -1.66 25.75
N PRO A 252 -15.85 -0.49 25.48
CA PRO A 252 -15.75 0.15 24.18
C PRO A 252 -14.29 0.37 23.78
N VAL A 253 -13.93 0.11 22.52
CA VAL A 253 -12.55 0.28 22.04
C VAL A 253 -12.06 1.71 22.25
N LEU A 254 -12.92 2.71 22.04
CA LEU A 254 -12.60 4.12 22.30
C LEU A 254 -12.21 4.39 23.76
N PHE A 255 -12.87 3.72 24.71
CA PHE A 255 -12.52 3.81 26.14
C PHE A 255 -11.14 3.18 26.39
N ASN A 256 -10.84 2.02 25.81
CA ASN A 256 -9.53 1.37 25.97
C ASN A 256 -8.40 2.21 25.36
N LEU A 257 -8.64 2.87 24.23
CA LEU A 257 -7.69 3.80 23.63
C LEU A 257 -7.45 5.00 24.56
N LEU A 258 -8.51 5.63 25.09
CA LEU A 258 -8.42 6.73 26.05
C LEU A 258 -7.66 6.33 27.32
N TYR A 259 -7.99 5.17 27.89
CA TYR A 259 -7.30 4.62 29.05
C TYR A 259 -5.81 4.43 28.76
N THR A 260 -5.47 3.83 27.61
CA THR A 260 -4.08 3.62 27.18
C THR A 260 -3.33 4.95 27.00
N MET A 261 -3.99 5.99 26.49
CA MET A 261 -3.41 7.32 26.35
C MET A 261 -3.11 7.98 27.70
N VAL A 262 -3.98 7.79 28.70
CA VAL A 262 -3.91 8.43 30.03
C VAL A 262 -3.06 7.63 31.03
N ALA A 263 -2.89 6.31 30.84
CA ALA A 263 -2.22 5.39 31.77
C ALA A 263 -0.70 5.61 31.98
N GLY A 264 -0.14 6.77 31.60
CA GLY A 264 1.17 7.27 32.04
C GLY A 264 2.39 6.87 31.19
N GLU A 265 3.58 7.24 31.69
CA GLU A 265 4.91 7.24 31.02
C GLU A 265 5.38 5.93 30.36
N LYS A 266 4.67 4.82 30.55
CA LYS A 266 5.02 3.51 29.98
C LYS A 266 4.66 3.36 28.51
N GLN A 267 3.78 4.21 27.97
CA GLN A 267 3.36 4.14 26.57
C GLN A 267 4.16 5.07 25.68
N SER A 268 4.48 4.61 24.47
CA SER A 268 5.28 5.38 23.52
C SER A 268 4.58 6.68 23.12
N PHE A 269 5.36 7.75 22.95
CA PHE A 269 4.82 9.05 22.51
C PHE A 269 4.09 8.97 21.16
N PRO A 270 4.59 8.25 20.13
CA PRO A 270 3.86 8.07 18.88
C PRO A 270 2.49 7.43 19.05
N LEU A 271 2.36 6.41 19.91
CA LEU A 271 1.07 5.74 20.14
C LEU A 271 0.04 6.70 20.75
N ARG A 272 0.45 7.54 21.69
CA ARG A 272 -0.45 8.56 22.30
C ARG A 272 -0.94 9.58 21.27
N ILE A 273 -0.07 10.00 20.34
CA ILE A 273 -0.47 10.89 19.24
C ILE A 273 -1.47 10.21 18.31
N SER A 274 -1.22 8.96 17.92
CA SER A 274 -2.15 8.20 17.07
C SER A 274 -3.54 8.07 17.70
N ILE A 275 -3.59 7.78 19.01
CA ILE A 275 -4.86 7.71 19.76
C ILE A 275 -5.58 9.06 19.73
N LEU A 276 -4.89 10.15 20.05
CA LEU A 276 -5.47 11.50 20.00
C LEU A 276 -6.01 11.82 18.60
N TYR A 277 -5.24 11.49 17.55
CA TYR A 277 -5.65 11.69 16.17
C TYR A 277 -6.92 10.89 15.83
N CYS A 278 -6.98 9.61 16.19
CA CYS A 278 -8.16 8.77 15.97
C CYS A 278 -9.40 9.33 16.66
N LEU A 279 -9.28 9.81 17.90
CA LEU A 279 -10.36 10.46 18.63
C LEU A 279 -10.83 11.76 17.94
N GLN A 280 -9.90 12.58 17.46
CA GLN A 280 -10.23 13.78 16.68
C GLN A 280 -10.98 13.41 15.40
N CYS A 281 -10.58 12.35 14.70
CA CYS A 281 -11.26 11.86 13.52
C CYS A 281 -12.66 11.31 13.83
N TYR A 282 -12.83 10.60 14.94
CA TYR A 282 -14.12 10.11 15.42
C TYR A 282 -15.12 11.25 15.71
N LEU A 283 -14.63 12.36 16.30
CA LEU A 283 -15.45 13.53 16.65
C LEU A 283 -15.63 14.53 15.50
N TYR A 284 -14.82 14.42 14.44
CA TYR A 284 -14.86 15.36 13.31
C TYR A 284 -16.21 15.29 12.59
N LYS A 285 -16.96 16.40 12.64
CA LYS A 285 -18.34 16.52 12.11
C LYS A 285 -19.34 15.49 12.67
N ASN A 286 -19.08 14.97 13.87
CA ASN A 286 -19.94 14.00 14.54
C ASN A 286 -20.52 14.62 15.82
N ASP A 287 -21.73 15.19 15.74
CA ASP A 287 -22.34 15.86 16.90
C ASP A 287 -22.87 14.86 17.95
N LEU A 288 -23.34 13.69 17.52
CA LEU A 288 -23.75 12.59 18.42
C LEU A 288 -22.57 12.04 19.23
N GLY A 289 -21.37 12.01 18.65
CA GLY A 289 -20.18 11.59 19.38
C GLY A 289 -19.68 12.61 20.40
N LYS A 290 -20.11 13.88 20.30
CA LYS A 290 -19.72 14.97 21.21
C LYS A 290 -20.69 15.16 22.38
N SER A 291 -21.93 14.71 22.24
CA SER A 291 -22.97 14.75 23.28
C SER A 291 -22.77 13.63 24.29
#